data_AF-A0A953EJF6-F1
#
_entry.id   AF-A0A953EJF6-F1
#
_cell.length_a   1.000
_cell.length_b   1.000
_cell.length_c   1.000
_cell.angle_alpha   90.00
_cell.angle_beta   90.00
_cell.angle_gamma   90.00
#
_symmetry.space_group_name_H-M   'P 1'
#
loop_
_entity.id
_entity.type
_entity.pdbx_description
1 polymer ?
#
loop_
_entity_poly.entity_id
_entity_poly.type
_entity_poly.pdbx_seq_one_letter_code
_entity_poly.pdbx_strand_id
1 'polypeptide(L)' 'MLALIQQGESVGVLYGKGKKPVAKLVPMEKPKKKRPRKFGILEGKASVVFADDFKMTDEELLGLK' A
#
# COMPACT_ATOMS: atom_id res chain seq x y z
N MET A 1 -20.69 -0.06 -15.68
CA MET A 1 -19.99 0.47 -14.48
C MET A 1 -19.54 -0.64 -13.53
N LEU A 2 -20.43 -1.52 -13.07
CA LEU A 2 -20.09 -2.64 -12.17
C LEU A 2 -19.07 -3.63 -12.78
N ALA A 3 -19.19 -3.94 -14.08
CA ALA A 3 -18.28 -4.84 -14.79
C ALA A 3 -16.81 -4.34 -14.84
N LEU A 4 -16.59 -3.02 -14.90
CA LEU A 4 -15.24 -2.42 -14.92
C LEU A 4 -14.53 -2.57 -13.56
N ILE A 5 -15.30 -2.48 -12.47
CA ILE A 5 -14.79 -2.67 -11.12
C ILE A 5 -14.47 -4.15 -10.88
N GLN A 6 -15.29 -5.07 -11.38
CA GLN A 6 -15.02 -6.52 -11.32
C GLN A 6 -13.77 -6.93 -12.10
N GLN A 7 -13.45 -6.24 -13.20
CA GLN A 7 -12.21 -6.44 -13.96
C GLN A 7 -10.96 -5.83 -13.29
N GLY A 8 -11.15 -5.15 -12.16
CA GLY A 8 -10.05 -4.68 -11.34
C GLY A 8 -9.59 -3.25 -11.63
N GLU A 9 -10.39 -2.46 -12.35
CA GLU A 9 -10.17 -1.04 -12.60
C GLU A 9 -10.78 -0.16 -11.50
N SER A 10 -10.11 0.95 -11.17
CA SER A 10 -10.63 1.93 -10.20
C SER A 10 -11.40 3.02 -10.94
N VAL A 11 -12.69 3.17 -10.63
CA VAL A 11 -13.56 4.18 -11.28
C VAL A 11 -13.77 5.35 -10.33
N GLY A 12 -13.42 6.56 -10.79
CA GLY A 12 -13.72 7.81 -10.09
C GLY A 12 -15.10 8.33 -10.46
N VAL A 13 -15.95 8.57 -9.47
CA VAL A 13 -17.25 9.22 -9.64
C VAL A 13 -17.06 10.72 -9.41
N LEU A 14 -17.28 11.49 -10.47
CA LEU A 14 -17.20 12.94 -10.48
C LEU A 14 -18.62 13.52 -10.45
N TYR A 15 -18.86 14.56 -9.65
CA TYR A 15 -20.18 15.19 -9.54
C TYR A 15 -20.18 16.64 -10.03
N GLY A 16 -21.26 17.01 -10.74
CA GLY A 16 -21.52 18.36 -11.24
C GLY A 16 -20.67 18.78 -12.44
N LYS A 17 -20.96 19.98 -12.98
CA LYS A 17 -20.21 20.58 -14.12
C LYS A 17 -18.72 20.81 -13.82
N GLY A 18 -18.38 21.00 -12.54
CA GLY A 18 -17.01 21.19 -12.07
C GLY A 18 -16.18 19.91 -11.94
N LYS A 19 -16.74 18.74 -12.27
CA LYS A 19 -16.06 17.43 -12.21
C LYS A 19 -15.32 17.19 -10.88
N LYS A 20 -15.92 17.56 -9.75
CA LYS A 20 -15.31 17.35 -8.44
C LYS A 20 -15.35 15.86 -8.10
N PRO A 21 -14.23 15.23 -7.70
CA PRO A 21 -14.23 13.82 -7.31
C PRO A 21 -14.97 13.64 -5.99
N VAL A 22 -16.04 12.83 -6.01
CA VAL A 22 -16.92 12.59 -4.84
C VAL A 22 -16.73 11.20 -4.27
N ALA A 23 -16.42 10.20 -5.11
CA ALA A 23 -16.13 8.86 -4.64
C ALA A 23 -15.19 8.12 -5.61
N LYS A 24 -14.43 7.16 -5.09
CA LYS A 24 -13.68 6.20 -5.91
C LYS A 24 -14.14 4.80 -5.54
N LEU A 25 -14.69 4.08 -6.51
CA LEU A 25 -14.99 2.66 -6.33
C LEU A 25 -13.73 1.87 -6.68
N VAL A 26 -13.25 1.09 -5.71
CA VAL A 26 -12.10 0.20 -5.85
C VAL A 26 -12.55 -1.26 -5.72
N PRO A 27 -12.00 -2.19 -6.51
CA PRO A 27 -12.27 -3.61 -6.38
C PRO A 27 -11.79 -4.13 -5.01
N MET A 28 -12.61 -4.95 -4.33
CA MET A 28 -12.26 -5.49 -3.01
C MET A 28 -11.09 -6.49 -3.05
N GLU A 29 -10.87 -7.19 -4.17
CA GLU A 29 -9.89 -8.29 -4.27
C GLU A 29 -8.48 -7.88 -4.73
N LYS A 30 -8.07 -6.64 -4.51
CA LYS A 30 -6.65 -6.28 -4.66
C LYS A 30 -6.13 -5.71 -3.35
N PRO A 31 -5.63 -6.53 -2.41
CA PRO A 31 -4.40 -6.10 -1.76
C PRO A 31 -3.47 -5.75 -2.91
N LYS A 32 -3.07 -4.47 -3.04
CA LYS A 32 -2.00 -4.11 -3.97
C LYS A 32 -0.91 -5.15 -3.69
N LYS A 33 -0.67 -6.09 -4.61
CA LYS A 33 0.49 -6.99 -4.50
C LYS A 33 1.63 -6.00 -4.34
N LYS A 34 2.12 -5.85 -3.10
CA LYS A 34 3.25 -4.98 -2.81
C LYS A 34 4.29 -5.58 -3.72
N ARG A 35 4.61 -4.90 -4.84
CA ARG A 35 5.66 -5.37 -5.74
C ARG A 35 6.82 -5.65 -4.79
N PRO A 36 7.41 -6.86 -4.81
CA PRO A 36 8.51 -7.16 -3.92
C PRO A 36 9.51 -6.02 -4.08
N ARG A 37 9.73 -5.28 -2.99
CA ARG A 37 10.65 -4.15 -3.04
C ARG A 37 12.00 -4.75 -3.35
N LYS A 38 12.62 -4.29 -4.44
CA LYS A 38 14.00 -4.70 -4.74
C LYS A 38 14.83 -4.25 -3.55
N PHE A 39 15.44 -5.19 -2.84
CA PHE A 39 16.45 -4.79 -1.87
C PHE A 39 17.65 -4.26 -2.69
N GLY A 40 18.31 -3.25 -2.15
CA GLY A 40 19.40 -2.57 -2.86
C GLY A 40 20.67 -3.43 -2.91
N ILE A 41 21.82 -2.78 -2.99
CA ILE A 41 23.15 -3.43 -2.98
C ILE A 41 23.43 -4.37 -1.80
N LEU A 42 22.61 -4.28 -0.74
CA LEU A 42 22.70 -5.07 0.48
C LEU A 42 21.80 -6.32 0.48
N GLU A 43 21.06 -6.58 -0.61
CA GLU A 43 20.29 -7.83 -0.78
C GLU A 43 21.24 -9.03 -0.63
N GLY A 44 20.98 -9.89 0.37
CA GLY A 44 21.79 -11.07 0.65
C GLY A 44 23.17 -10.82 1.29
N LYS A 45 23.55 -9.55 1.56
CA LYS A 45 24.84 -9.18 2.17
C LYS A 45 24.72 -8.70 3.61
N ALA A 46 23.55 -8.23 4.01
CA ALA A 46 23.30 -7.72 5.34
C ALA A 46 22.21 -8.55 6.05
N SER A 47 22.43 -8.82 7.33
CA SER A 47 21.46 -9.43 8.23
C SER A 47 21.17 -8.48 9.39
N VAL A 48 19.92 -8.44 9.84
CA VAL A 48 19.51 -7.72 11.04
C VAL A 48 19.09 -8.74 12.09
N VAL A 49 19.61 -8.60 13.31
CA VAL A 49 19.26 -9.45 14.46
C VAL A 49 18.80 -8.52 15.58
N PHE A 50 17.62 -8.79 16.12
CA PHE A 50 17.11 -8.11 17.31
C PHE A 50 17.37 -9.00 18.52
N ALA A 51 17.90 -8.43 19.59
CA ALA A 51 18.10 -9.13 20.86
C ALA A 51 16.78 -9.22 21.64
N ASP A 52 16.65 -10.20 22.54
CA ASP A 52 15.44 -10.40 23.34
C ASP A 52 15.10 -9.18 24.23
N ASP A 53 16.12 -8.39 24.62
CA ASP A 53 15.98 -7.15 25.40
C ASP A 53 15.71 -5.90 24.54
N PHE A 54 15.38 -6.06 23.26
CA PHE A 54 15.05 -4.93 22.38
C PHE A 54 13.71 -4.31 22.80
N LYS A 55 13.77 -3.28 23.65
CA LYS A 55 12.61 -2.60 24.25
C LYS A 55 11.85 -1.66 23.31
N MET A 56 12.31 -1.50 22.07
CA MET A 56 11.73 -0.59 21.10
C MET A 56 10.79 -1.36 20.17
N THR A 57 9.65 -0.77 19.87
CA THR A 57 8.67 -1.35 18.95
C THR A 57 9.01 -1.02 17.49
N ASP A 58 8.50 -1.81 16.54
CA ASP A 58 8.70 -1.56 15.10
C ASP A 58 8.21 -0.17 14.67
N GLU A 59 7.15 0.33 15.31
CA GLU A 59 6.55 1.63 15.06
C GLU A 59 7.49 2.78 15.47
N GLU A 60 8.12 2.65 16.64
CA GLU A 60 9.12 3.59 17.13
C GLU A 60 10.39 3.58 16.28
N LEU A 61 10.86 2.39 15.89
CA LEU A 61 12.04 2.23 15.03
C LEU A 61 11.83 2.88 13.66
N LEU A 62 10.65 2.71 13.08
CA LEU A 62 10.32 3.20 11.74
C LEU A 62 9.82 4.65 11.74
N GLY A 63 9.61 5.27 12.90
CA GLY A 63 9.14 6.65 13.03
C GLY A 63 7.78 6.90 12.39
N LEU A 64 6.93 5.86 12.31
CA LEU A 64 5.60 5.94 11.73
C LEU A 64 4.65 6.52 12.80
N LYS A 65 4.17 7.75 12.59
CA LYS A 65 3.07 8.34 13.37
C LYS A 65 1.72 7.84 12.90
#